data_AF-X8BF08-F1
#
_entry.id   AF-X8BF08-F1
#
_cell.length_a   1.000
_cell.length_b   1.000
_cell.length_c   1.000
_cell.angle_alpha   90.00
_cell.angle_beta   90.00
_cell.angle_gamma   90.00
#
_symmetry.space_group_name_H-M   'P 1'
#
loop_
_entity.id
_entity.type
_entity.pdbx_description
1 polymer ?
#
loop_
_entity_poly.entity_id
_entity_poly.type
_entity_poly.pdbx_seq_one_letter_code
_entity_poly.pdbx_strand_id
1 'polypeptide(L)'
;MDLGERALIYLDIPGFADIPHPDHIKVVGTLDYATIFPACRAVVHHGGAGTTAAGMRAGLPALILWVGHDQPIWAAAVERLNVGAPNRFPLRPGNHWSKGCAQSLRLNVSGELVTSPPC
;
A
#
# COMPACT_ATOMS: atom_id res chain seq x y z
N MET A 1 11.51 -2.20 -12.09
CA MET A 1 11.00 -3.58 -11.99
C MET A 1 9.51 -3.49 -12.22
N ASP A 2 9.00 -4.19 -13.23
CA ASP A 2 7.56 -4.33 -13.43
C ASP A 2 7.04 -5.46 -12.53
N LEU A 3 5.87 -5.25 -11.92
CA LEU A 3 5.19 -6.26 -11.11
C LEU A 3 4.23 -7.11 -11.95
N GLY A 4 3.93 -6.69 -13.19
CA GLY A 4 2.92 -7.31 -14.04
C GLY A 4 1.49 -7.05 -13.55
N GLU A 5 1.32 -6.10 -12.63
CA GLU A 5 0.05 -5.83 -11.97
C GLU A 5 -0.56 -4.51 -12.42
N ARG A 6 -1.89 -4.49 -12.53
CA ARG A 6 -2.62 -3.25 -12.76
C ARG A 6 -2.68 -2.45 -11.47
N ALA A 7 -2.45 -1.14 -11.56
CA ALA A 7 -2.46 -0.25 -10.40
C ALA A 7 -3.42 0.92 -10.61
N LEU A 8 -4.20 1.23 -9.57
CA LEU A 8 -4.94 2.46 -9.45
C LEU A 8 -4.23 3.34 -8.41
N ILE A 9 -3.74 4.50 -8.84
CA ILE A 9 -2.99 5.42 -7.98
C ILE A 9 -3.88 6.62 -7.69
N TYR A 10 -4.20 6.80 -6.40
CA TYR A 10 -4.80 8.03 -5.90
C TYR A 10 -3.74 9.11 -5.79
N LEU A 11 -3.92 10.21 -6.50
CA LEU A 11 -3.14 11.40 -6.25
C LEU A 11 -3.88 12.66 -6.69
N ASP A 12 -4.26 13.46 -5.71
CA ASP A 12 -4.92 14.74 -5.94
C ASP A 12 -3.92 15.89 -5.80
N ILE A 13 -2.89 15.86 -6.67
CA ILE A 13 -1.89 16.92 -6.77
C ILE A 13 -1.97 17.49 -8.20
N PRO A 14 -2.15 18.81 -8.37
CA PRO A 14 -2.15 19.44 -9.68
C PRO A 14 -0.90 19.08 -10.50
N GLY A 15 -1.11 18.67 -11.76
CA GLY A 15 -0.03 18.30 -12.70
C GLY A 15 0.52 16.88 -12.56
N PHE A 16 0.05 16.08 -11.58
CA PHE A 16 0.50 14.70 -11.44
C PHE A 16 -0.27 13.71 -12.31
N ALA A 17 -1.51 14.05 -12.69
CA ALA A 17 -2.30 13.25 -13.63
C ALA A 17 -1.66 13.17 -15.03
N ASP A 18 -0.81 14.14 -15.38
CA ASP A 18 -0.16 14.25 -16.69
C ASP A 18 1.22 13.56 -16.74
N ILE A 19 1.64 12.89 -15.65
CA ILE A 19 2.93 12.19 -15.63
C ILE A 19 2.83 10.92 -16.50
N PRO A 20 3.74 10.72 -17.47
CA PRO A 20 3.73 9.52 -18.29
C PRO A 20 3.79 8.24 -17.44
N HIS A 21 2.83 7.35 -17.66
CA HIS A 21 2.76 6.05 -17.00
C HIS A 21 2.29 4.97 -17.98
N PRO A 22 2.63 3.69 -17.75
CA PRO A 22 2.14 2.58 -18.58
C PRO A 22 0.61 2.45 -18.56
N ASP A 23 0.05 1.79 -19.59
CA ASP A 23 -1.41 1.60 -19.76
C ASP A 23 -2.08 0.82 -18.61
N HIS A 24 -1.32 -0.02 -17.90
CA HIS A 24 -1.81 -0.79 -16.76
C HIS A 24 -1.88 0.04 -15.46
N ILE A 25 -1.43 1.30 -15.50
CA ILE A 25 -1.50 2.25 -14.40
C ILE A 25 -2.56 3.29 -14.73
N LYS A 26 -3.48 3.52 -13.79
CA LYS A 26 -4.45 4.61 -13.87
C LYS A 26 -4.26 5.54 -12.69
N VAL A 27 -3.96 6.80 -12.96
CA VAL A 27 -3.93 7.86 -11.93
C VAL A 27 -5.32 8.49 -11.84
N VAL A 28 -5.83 8.65 -10.63
CA VAL A 28 -7.13 9.27 -10.36
C VAL A 28 -7.01 10.29 -9.23
N GLY A 29 -7.90 11.29 -9.25
CA GLY A 29 -8.18 12.14 -8.10
C GLY A 29 -8.99 11.37 -7.06
N THR A 30 -9.94 12.04 -6.40
CA THR A 30 -10.76 11.44 -5.32
C THR A 30 -11.33 10.07 -5.68
N LEU A 31 -11.25 9.12 -4.74
CA LEU A 31 -11.86 7.80 -4.87
C LEU A 31 -12.87 7.51 -3.76
N ASP A 32 -13.90 6.75 -4.10
CA ASP A 32 -14.80 6.15 -3.14
C ASP A 32 -14.30 4.73 -2.79
N TYR A 33 -13.86 4.55 -1.54
CA TYR A 33 -13.34 3.29 -1.04
C TYR A 33 -14.39 2.17 -1.09
N ALA A 34 -15.67 2.49 -0.86
CA ALA A 34 -16.73 1.49 -0.87
C ALA A 34 -16.92 0.87 -2.27
N THR A 35 -16.80 1.69 -3.31
CA THR A 35 -16.90 1.25 -4.70
C THR A 35 -15.63 0.56 -5.20
N ILE A 36 -14.45 1.08 -4.84
CA ILE A 36 -13.17 0.65 -5.44
C ILE A 36 -12.56 -0.56 -4.74
N PHE A 37 -12.58 -0.59 -3.40
CA PHE A 37 -11.85 -1.62 -2.66
C PHE A 37 -12.31 -3.06 -2.96
N PRO A 38 -13.60 -3.35 -3.19
CA PRO A 38 -14.04 -4.69 -3.60
C PRO A 38 -13.43 -5.19 -4.92
N ALA A 39 -12.94 -4.29 -5.78
CA ALA A 39 -12.28 -4.64 -7.05
C ALA A 39 -10.75 -4.72 -6.93
N CYS A 40 -10.18 -4.39 -5.77
CA CYS A 40 -8.75 -4.46 -5.49
C CYS A 40 -8.37 -5.82 -4.89
N ARG A 41 -7.10 -6.19 -5.05
CA ARG A 41 -6.53 -7.38 -4.40
C ARG A 41 -5.67 -7.07 -3.17
N ALA A 42 -5.21 -5.83 -3.08
CA ALA A 42 -4.37 -5.31 -2.02
C ALA A 42 -4.44 -3.78 -2.05
N VAL A 43 -4.07 -3.13 -0.95
CA VAL A 43 -4.00 -1.67 -0.84
C VAL A 43 -2.62 -1.25 -0.31
N VAL A 44 -2.06 -0.19 -0.89
CA VAL A 44 -0.83 0.46 -0.40
C VAL A 44 -1.20 1.86 0.05
N HIS A 45 -0.91 2.20 1.31
CA HIS A 45 -1.22 3.54 1.82
C HIS A 45 -0.33 3.90 3.02
N HIS A 46 -0.41 5.13 3.48
CA HIS A 46 0.48 5.64 4.54
C HIS A 46 0.08 5.25 5.97
N GLY A 47 -1.00 4.47 6.16
CA GLY A 47 -1.45 4.04 7.49
C GLY A 47 -2.43 4.96 8.22
N GLY A 48 -3.14 5.86 7.53
CA GLY A 48 -4.21 6.63 8.16
C GLY A 48 -5.37 5.75 8.63
N ALA A 49 -5.90 6.01 9.84
CA ALA A 49 -6.94 5.20 10.49
C ALA A 49 -8.14 4.86 9.60
N GLY A 50 -8.67 5.86 8.87
CA GLY A 50 -9.84 5.70 8.01
C GLY A 50 -9.59 4.74 6.83
N THR A 51 -8.44 4.89 6.16
CA THR A 51 -8.05 4.03 5.04
C THR A 51 -7.73 2.61 5.52
N THR A 52 -7.04 2.46 6.65
CA THR A 52 -6.78 1.13 7.25
C THR A 52 -8.11 0.43 7.55
N ALA A 53 -9.02 1.10 8.25
CA ALA A 53 -10.30 0.52 8.63
C ALA A 53 -11.16 0.16 7.40
N ALA A 54 -11.14 1.00 6.35
CA ALA A 54 -11.84 0.70 5.10
C ALA A 54 -11.24 -0.51 4.37
N GLY A 55 -9.91 -0.62 4.29
CA GLY A 55 -9.22 -1.76 3.68
C GLY A 55 -9.51 -3.06 4.43
N MET A 56 -9.44 -3.02 5.77
CA MET A 56 -9.79 -4.17 6.62
C MET A 56 -11.25 -4.60 6.45
N ARG A 57 -12.20 -3.66 6.38
CA ARG A 57 -13.62 -3.98 6.12
C ARG A 57 -13.84 -4.64 4.77
N ALA A 58 -13.04 -4.27 3.77
CA ALA A 58 -13.07 -4.87 2.44
C ALA A 58 -12.28 -6.19 2.34
N GLY A 59 -11.62 -6.63 3.42
CA GLY A 59 -10.81 -7.86 3.43
C GLY A 59 -9.51 -7.75 2.62
N LEU A 60 -9.00 -6.53 2.41
CA LEU A 60 -7.81 -6.30 1.60
C LEU A 60 -6.52 -6.43 2.43
N PRO A 61 -5.53 -7.21 1.96
CA PRO A 61 -4.16 -7.11 2.43
C PRO A 61 -3.61 -5.68 2.29
N ALA A 62 -3.01 -5.14 3.34
CA ALA A 62 -2.52 -3.77 3.38
C ALA A 62 -0.99 -3.66 3.48
N LEU A 63 -0.35 -2.96 2.55
CA LEU A 63 1.03 -2.49 2.70
C LEU A 63 1.02 -1.07 3.28
N ILE A 64 1.40 -0.93 4.55
CA ILE A 64 1.40 0.36 5.22
C ILE A 64 2.79 1.00 5.17
N LEU A 65 2.92 2.07 4.38
CA LEU A 65 4.14 2.89 4.25
C LEU A 65 4.11 4.07 5.23
N TRP A 66 4.45 3.84 6.49
CA TRP A 66 4.23 4.83 7.56
C TRP A 66 5.42 5.79 7.78
N VAL A 67 5.13 7.01 8.22
CA VAL A 67 6.13 8.03 8.59
C VAL A 67 6.05 8.38 10.08
N GLY A 68 4.85 8.63 10.63
CA GLY A 68 4.65 9.06 12.02
C GLY A 68 3.18 9.24 12.42
N HIS A 69 2.92 9.94 13.55
CA HIS A 69 1.59 10.12 14.17
C HIS A 69 0.93 8.80 14.63
N ASP A 70 -0.27 8.49 14.16
CA ASP A 70 -1.02 7.27 14.47
C ASP A 70 -0.71 6.14 13.47
N GLN A 71 -0.02 6.44 12.36
CA GLN A 71 0.30 5.47 11.32
C GLN A 71 1.07 4.24 11.82
N PRO A 72 2.08 4.35 12.72
CA PRO A 72 2.78 3.19 13.24
C PRO A 72 1.88 2.25 14.05
N ILE A 73 0.84 2.80 14.71
CA ILE A 73 -0.13 2.00 15.49
C ILE A 73 -0.92 1.10 14.54
N TRP A 74 -1.41 1.65 13.44
CA TRP A 74 -2.16 0.89 12.43
C TRP A 74 -1.26 -0.07 11.64
N ALA A 75 -0.03 0.34 11.36
CA ALA A 75 0.99 -0.54 10.76
C ALA A 75 1.25 -1.78 11.63
N ALA A 76 1.43 -1.59 12.95
CA ALA A 76 1.58 -2.70 13.88
C ALA A 76 0.31 -3.55 14.01
N ALA A 77 -0.87 -2.93 13.92
CA ALA A 77 -2.14 -3.66 13.97
C ALA A 77 -2.31 -4.61 12.77
N VAL A 78 -2.04 -4.16 11.54
CA VAL A 78 -2.17 -5.02 10.35
C VAL A 78 -1.15 -6.15 10.34
N GLU A 79 0.06 -5.91 10.84
CA GLU A 79 1.09 -6.94 11.01
C GLU A 79 0.65 -8.00 12.02
N ARG A 80 0.23 -7.58 13.22
CA ARG A 80 -0.21 -8.48 14.30
C ARG A 80 -1.39 -9.35 13.90
N LEU A 81 -2.28 -8.83 13.06
CA LEU A 81 -3.45 -9.55 12.57
C LEU A 81 -3.14 -10.43 11.36
N ASN A 82 -1.91 -10.43 10.85
CA ASN A 82 -1.53 -11.10 9.60
C ASN A 82 -2.47 -10.70 8.45
N VAL A 83 -2.73 -9.41 8.29
CA VAL A 83 -3.55 -8.86 7.19
C VAL A 83 -2.80 -7.80 6.38
N GLY A 84 -1.47 -7.76 6.52
CA GLY A 84 -0.65 -6.81 5.80
C GLY A 84 0.80 -6.80 6.26
N ALA A 85 1.55 -5.87 5.70
CA ALA A 85 2.97 -5.66 6.01
C ALA A 85 3.22 -4.19 6.35
N PRO A 86 3.94 -3.88 7.43
CA PRO A 86 4.35 -2.53 7.77
C PRO A 86 5.73 -2.23 7.19
N ASN A 87 5.88 -1.06 6.57
CA ASN A 87 7.17 -0.56 6.10
C ASN A 87 7.32 0.90 6.50
N ARG A 88 8.36 1.21 7.27
CA ARG A 88 8.68 2.62 7.54
C ARG A 88 9.15 3.28 6.25
N PHE A 89 8.53 4.40 5.89
CA PHE A 89 8.96 5.20 4.76
C PHE A 89 10.18 6.05 5.17
N PRO A 90 11.35 5.85 4.54
CA PRO A 90 12.56 6.59 4.87
C PRO A 90 12.43 8.03 4.33
N LEU A 91 12.87 9.00 5.14
CA LEU A 91 12.96 10.40 4.69
C LEU A 91 13.92 10.58 3.51
N ARG A 92 14.87 9.65 3.34
CA ARG A 92 15.78 9.59 2.21
C ARG A 92 15.77 8.17 1.61
N PRO A 93 14.93 7.91 0.59
CA PRO A 93 14.84 6.60 -0.03
C PRO A 93 16.15 6.20 -0.72
N GLY A 94 16.65 5.01 -0.39
CA GLY A 94 17.77 4.37 -1.08
C GLY A 94 17.31 3.22 -1.98
N ASN A 95 18.20 2.77 -2.86
CA ASN A 95 17.94 1.64 -3.78
C ASN A 95 17.54 0.33 -3.07
N HIS A 96 18.12 0.04 -1.91
CA HIS A 96 17.80 -1.15 -1.11
C HIS A 96 16.37 -1.09 -0.54
N TRP A 97 15.90 0.11 -0.17
CA TRP A 97 14.54 0.32 0.31
C TRP A 97 13.52 0.06 -0.79
N SER A 98 13.74 0.56 -2.00
CA SER A 98 12.83 0.31 -3.13
C SER A 98 12.67 -1.19 -3.43
N LYS A 99 13.74 -1.97 -3.29
CA LYS A 99 13.70 -3.44 -3.42
C LYS A 99 12.88 -4.09 -2.30
N GLY A 100 13.09 -3.67 -1.05
CA GLY A 100 12.32 -4.18 0.10
C GLY A 100 10.82 -3.85 0.01
N CYS A 101 10.49 -2.64 -0.42
CA CYS A 101 9.11 -2.21 -0.68
C CYS A 101 8.48 -3.06 -1.79
N ALA A 102 9.17 -3.26 -2.92
CA ALA A 102 8.68 -4.09 -4.01
C ALA A 102 8.43 -5.54 -3.59
N GLN A 103 9.31 -6.11 -2.76
CA GLN A 103 9.11 -7.45 -2.22
C GLN A 103 7.88 -7.54 -1.30
N SER A 104 7.71 -6.56 -0.40
CA SER A 104 6.54 -6.51 0.49
C SER A 104 5.24 -6.35 -0.30
N LEU A 105 5.27 -5.56 -1.38
CA LEU A 105 4.13 -5.38 -2.26
C LEU A 105 3.76 -6.67 -3.00
N ARG A 106 4.76 -7.41 -3.53
CA ARG A 106 4.54 -8.72 -4.16
C ARG A 106 3.84 -9.69 -3.22
N LEU A 107 4.36 -9.79 -2.01
CA LEU A 107 3.85 -10.69 -0.97
C LEU A 107 2.41 -10.34 -0.55
N ASN A 108 2.12 -9.04 -0.37
CA ASN A 108 0.75 -8.60 -0.09
C ASN A 108 -0.22 -8.85 -1.26
N VAL A 109 0.25 -8.75 -2.50
CA VAL A 109 -0.55 -9.00 -3.71
C VAL A 109 -0.78 -10.50 -3.94
N SER A 110 0.19 -11.36 -3.63
CA SER A 110 0.06 -12.82 -3.77
C SER A 110 -0.72 -13.48 -2.63
N GLY A 111 -0.96 -12.75 -1.53
CA GLY A 111 -1.57 -13.29 -0.31
C GLY A 111 -0.61 -14.11 0.54
N GLU A 112 0.67 -14.21 0.15
CA GLU A 112 1.74 -14.77 0.96
C GLU A 112 2.27 -13.66 1.87
N LEU A 113 1.66 -13.49 3.04
CA LEU A 113 2.10 -12.45 3.98
C LEU A 113 3.57 -12.64 4.36
N VAL A 114 4.32 -11.52 4.43
CA VAL A 114 5.67 -11.50 4.99
C VAL A 114 5.58 -11.96 6.45
N THR A 115 5.94 -13.21 6.73
CA THR A 115 6.22 -13.61 8.11
C THR A 115 7.54 -12.94 8.49
N SER A 116 7.51 -11.98 9.42
CA SER A 116 8.75 -11.48 10.04
C SER A 116 9.53 -12.67 10.62
N PRO A 117 10.87 -12.72 10.49
CA PRO A 117 11.64 -13.77 11.17
C PRO A 117 11.40 -13.68 12.69
N PRO A 118 11.39 -14.81 13.43
CA PRO A 118 11.33 -14.77 14.88
C PRO A 118 12.54 -14.01 15.44
N CYS A 119 12.28 -13.31 16.56
CA CYS A 119 13.18 -12.40 17.28
C CYS A 119 14.64 -12.86 17.38
#